data_AF-A0A538NS01-F1
#
_entry.id   AF-A0A538NS01-F1
#
_cell.length_a   1.000
_cell.length_b   1.000
_cell.length_c   1.000
_cell.angle_alpha   90.00
_cell.angle_beta   90.00
_cell.angle_gamma   90.00
#
_symmetry.space_group_name_H-M   'P 1'
#
loop_
_entity.id
_entity.type
_entity.pdbx_description
1 polymer ?
#
loop_
_entity_poly.entity_id
_entity_poly.type
_entity_poly.pdbx_seq_one_letter_code
_entity_poly.pdbx_strand_id
1 'polypeptide(L)' 'MPVQIQYQPDDIYVLRISGILKRSEFAAEQNALARQIDSGSKPRLLVILENFEGWERGADWGNDLDFMISHGG' A
#
# COMPACT_ATOMS: atom_id res chain seq x y z
N MET A 1 -12.21 -7.77 -0.33
CA MET A 1 -11.30 -6.63 -0.08
C MET A 1 -10.53 -6.39 -1.36
N PRO A 2 -10.66 -5.21 -1.97
CA PRO A 2 -9.99 -4.88 -3.23
C PRO A 2 -8.46 -4.82 -3.09
N VAL A 3 -7.96 -4.69 -1.85
CA VAL A 3 -6.53 -4.70 -1.50
C VAL A 3 -6.19 -5.93 -0.68
N GLN A 4 -5.06 -6.57 -0.99
CA GLN A 4 -4.48 -7.66 -0.20
C GLN A 4 -2.95 -7.52 -0.14
N ILE A 5 -2.38 -7.60 1.06
CA ILE A 5 -0.93 -7.75 1.25
C ILE A 5 -0.59 -9.22 1.52
N GLN A 6 0.38 -9.74 0.78
CA GLN A 6 0.99 -11.05 1.02
C GLN A 6 2.49 -10.90 1.22
N TYR A 7 3.01 -11.50 2.30
CA TYR A 7 4.44 -11.60 2.52
C TYR A 7 5.00 -12.78 1.75
N GLN A 8 6.05 -12.55 0.95
CA GLN A 8 6.79 -13.58 0.24
C GLN A 8 8.17 -13.79 0.87
N PRO A 9 8.79 -14.96 0.63
CA PRO A 9 10.21 -15.15 0.90
C PRO A 9 11.04 -14.01 0.29
N ASP A 10 12.17 -13.67 0.91
CA ASP A 10 13.06 -12.58 0.53
C ASP A 10 12.56 -11.15 0.86
N ASP A 11 11.78 -10.96 1.92
CA ASP A 11 11.31 -9.63 2.37
C ASP A 11 10.49 -8.87 1.31
N ILE A 12 9.82 -9.58 0.41
CA ILE A 12 8.95 -8.98 -0.62
C ILE A 12 7.52 -8.90 -0.10
N TYR A 13 6.98 -7.69 -0.01
CA TYR A 13 5.58 -7.40 0.26
C TYR A 13 4.85 -7.27 -1.07
N VAL A 14 3.90 -8.16 -1.32
CA VAL A 14 3.08 -8.12 -2.54
C VAL A 14 1.74 -7.47 -2.21
N LEU A 15 1.53 -6.28 -2.74
CA LEU A 15 0.26 -5.54 -2.66
C LEU A 15 -0.56 -5.80 -3.92
N ARG A 16 -1.62 -6.60 -3.81
CA ARG A 16 -2.57 -6.82 -4.90
C ARG A 16 -3.74 -5.86 -4.76
N ILE A 17 -4.03 -5.11 -5.83
CA ILE A 17 -5.12 -4.14 -5.89
C ILE A 17 -6.04 -4.50 -7.05
N SER A 18 -7.34 -4.50 -6.81
CA SER A 18 -8.40 -4.83 -7.77
C SER A 18 -9.62 -3.94 -7.57
N GLY A 19 -10.48 -3.81 -8.59
CA GLY A 19 -11.67 -2.98 -8.51
C GLY A 19 -11.34 -1.51 -8.23
N ILE A 20 -12.19 -0.86 -7.43
CA ILE A 20 -11.98 0.52 -7.00
C ILE A 20 -11.20 0.53 -5.68
N LEU A 21 -10.01 1.12 -5.68
CA LEU A 21 -9.19 1.30 -4.48
C LEU A 21 -9.78 2.41 -3.60
N LYS A 22 -10.08 2.09 -2.34
CA LYS A 22 -10.51 3.10 -1.36
C LYS A 22 -9.33 3.65 -0.58
N ARG A 23 -9.41 4.93 -0.22
CA ARG A 23 -8.32 5.60 0.51
C ARG A 23 -8.13 5.00 1.89
N SER A 24 -9.22 4.64 2.56
CA SER A 24 -9.18 4.02 3.89
C SER A 24 -8.49 2.65 3.88
N GLU A 25 -8.71 1.85 2.85
CA GLU A 25 -8.08 0.54 2.69
C GLU A 25 -6.58 0.71 2.42
N PHE A 26 -6.21 1.62 1.52
CA PHE A 26 -4.82 1.90 1.22
C PHE A 26 -4.05 2.46 2.44
N ALA A 27 -4.65 3.39 3.19
CA ALA A 27 -4.07 3.94 4.40
C ALA A 27 -3.89 2.89 5.52
N ALA A 28 -4.81 1.92 5.63
CA ALA A 28 -4.66 0.83 6.60
C ALA A 28 -3.43 -0.04 6.29
N GLU A 29 -3.21 -0.35 5.02
CA GLU A 29 -2.05 -1.13 4.57
C GLU A 29 -0.73 -0.35 4.71
N GLN A 30 -0.72 0.95 4.38
CA GLN A 30 0.44 1.82 4.63
C GLN A 30 0.81 1.87 6.11
N ASN A 31 -0.18 1.99 7.01
CA ASN A 31 0.06 1.98 8.45
C ASN A 31 0.64 0.64 8.94
N ALA A 32 0.22 -0.48 8.36
CA ALA A 32 0.78 -1.78 8.69
C ALA A 32 2.25 -1.88 8.23
N LEU A 33 2.55 -1.40 7.03
CA LEU A 33 3.90 -1.37 6.47
C LEU A 33 4.83 -0.41 7.21
N ALA A 34 4.34 0.77 7.60
CA ALA A 34 5.09 1.77 8.37
C ALA A 34 5.64 1.19 9.68
N ARG A 35 4.79 0.47 10.45
CA ARG A 35 5.22 -0.18 11.70
C ARG A 35 6.37 -1.17 11.49
N GLN A 36 6.40 -1.85 10.35
CA GLN A 36 7.49 -2.76 10.02
C GLN A 36 8.75 -2.00 9.65
N ILE A 37 8.65 -0.92 8.88
CA ILE A 37 9.79 -0.06 8.56
C ILE A 37 10.38 0.53 9.85
N ASP A 38 9.52 1.01 10.75
CA ASP A 38 9.92 1.55 12.06
C ASP A 38 10.62 0.50 12.95
N SER A 39 10.31 -0.79 12.78
CA SER A 39 11.01 -1.88 13.46
C SER A 39 12.40 -2.20 12.88
N GLY A 40 12.84 -1.46 11.85
CA GLY A 40 14.14 -1.60 11.19
C GLY A 40 14.14 -2.51 9.97
N SER A 41 12.97 -3.03 9.55
CA SER A 41 12.87 -3.82 8.32
C SER A 41 12.96 -2.92 7.08
N LYS A 42 13.46 -3.48 5.96
CA LYS A 42 13.54 -2.80 4.67
C LYS A 42 12.70 -3.56 3.63
N PRO A 43 11.37 -3.48 3.72
CA PRO A 43 10.48 -4.25 2.88
C PRO A 43 10.62 -3.86 1.41
N ARG A 44 10.72 -4.85 0.53
CA ARG A 44 10.67 -4.65 -0.93
C ARG A 44 9.23 -4.77 -1.38
N LEU A 45 8.65 -3.72 -1.97
CA LEU A 45 7.25 -3.73 -2.38
C LEU A 45 7.09 -4.14 -3.85
N LEU A 46 6.24 -5.13 -4.12
CA LEU A 46 5.73 -5.46 -5.44
C LEU A 46 4.23 -5.14 -5.47
N VAL A 47 3.83 -4.19 -6.31
CA VAL A 47 2.42 -3.82 -6.47
C VAL A 47 1.86 -4.45 -7.75
N ILE A 48 0.78 -5.21 -7.63
CA ILE A 48 0.09 -5.86 -8.75
C ILE A 48 -1.31 -5.25 -8.85
N LEU A 49 -1.59 -4.60 -9.98
CA LEU A 49 -2.91 -4.10 -10.32
C LEU A 49 -3.62 -5.16 -11.18
N GLU A 50 -4.63 -5.83 -10.64
CA GLU A 50 -5.39 -6.88 -11.32
C GLU A 50 -6.87 -6.50 -11.35
N ASN A 51 -7.48 -6.41 -12.53
CA ASN A 51 -8.87 -5.93 -12.69
C ASN A 51 -9.11 -4.57 -11.98
N PHE A 52 -8.12 -3.68 -12.04
CA PHE A 52 -8.22 -2.36 -11.41
C PHE A 52 -9.17 -1.46 -12.19
N GLU A 53 -10.18 -0.92 -11.51
CA GLU A 53 -11.23 -0.09 -12.10
C GLU A 53 -11.03 1.40 -11.79
N GLY A 54 -10.17 1.74 -10.83
CA GLY A 54 -9.79 3.11 -10.53
C GLY A 54 -9.74 3.42 -9.04
N TRP A 55 -9.76 4.72 -8.75
CA TRP A 55 -9.62 5.26 -7.41
C TRP A 55 -10.99 5.73 -6.89
N GLU A 56 -11.21 5.62 -5.58
CA GLU A 56 -12.39 6.17 -4.93
C GLU A 56 -12.53 7.67 -5.25
N ARG A 57 -13.68 8.05 -5.82
CA ARG A 57 -13.96 9.44 -6.20
C ARG A 57 -14.22 10.28 -4.96
N GLY A 58 -13.70 11.51 -4.95
CA GLY A 58 -13.91 12.47 -3.87
C GLY A 58 -13.07 12.19 -2.61
N ALA A 59 -12.23 11.16 -2.63
CA ALA A 59 -11.23 10.97 -1.60
C ALA A 59 -10.01 11.88 -1.87
N ASP A 60 -9.38 12.33 -0.79
CA ASP A 60 -8.21 13.20 -0.83
C ASP A 60 -6.92 12.40 -1.05
N TRP A 61 -6.70 12.01 -2.30
CA TRP A 61 -5.49 11.27 -2.73
C TRP A 61 -4.25 12.17 -2.83
N GLY A 62 -4.43 13.49 -2.94
CA GLY A 62 -3.31 14.44 -3.09
C GLY A 62 -2.45 14.56 -1.84
N ASN A 63 -3.06 14.40 -0.66
CA ASN A 63 -2.37 14.41 0.64
C ASN A 63 -1.88 13.02 1.08
N ASP A 64 -2.02 11.99 0.25
CA ASP A 64 -1.62 10.61 0.59
C ASP A 64 -0.14 10.31 0.29
N LEU A 65 0.67 11.36 0.14
CA LEU A 65 2.10 11.28 -0.16
C LEU A 65 2.97 11.18 1.10
N ASP A 66 2.41 11.42 2.28
CA ASP A 66 3.15 11.45 3.55
C ASP A 66 3.91 10.15 3.81
N PHE A 67 3.31 9.01 3.49
CA PHE A 67 3.96 7.70 3.62
C PHE A 67 5.21 7.61 2.73
N MET A 68 5.09 8.01 1.46
CA MET A 68 6.22 8.01 0.52
C MET A 68 7.31 9.00 0.94
N ILE A 69 6.94 10.20 1.41
CA ILE A 69 7.90 11.21 1.85
C ILE A 69 8.66 10.71 3.08
N SER A 70 7.97 10.04 4.01
CA SER A 70 8.57 9.59 5.27
C SER A 70 9.43 8.33 5.11
N HIS A 71 9.11 7.46 4.15
CA HIS A 71 9.71 6.11 4.05
C HIS A 71 10.33 5.78 2.68
N GLY A 72 10.28 6.68 1.69
CA GLY A 72 10.72 6.45 0.31
C GLY A 72 12.23 6.56 0.05
N GLY A 73 13.06 6.31 1.05
CA GLY A 73 14.53 6.47 1.03
C GLY A 73 15.31 5.18 0.87
#